data_AF-A0AAJ6BN72-F1
#
_entry.id   AF-A0AAJ6BN72-F1
#
_cell.length_a   1.000
_cell.length_b   1.000
_cell.length_c   1.000
_cell.angle_alpha   90.00
_cell.angle_beta   90.00
_cell.angle_gamma   90.00
#
_symmetry.space_group_name_H-M   'P 1'
#
loop_
_entity.id
_entity.type
_entity.pdbx_description
1 polymer ?
#
loop_
_entity_poly.entity_id
_entity_poly.type
_entity_poly.pdbx_seq_one_letter_code
_entity_poly.pdbx_strand_id
1 'polypeptide(L)'
;MGTHIRTYSRTTQEALILMGGQIRLARKQRKMSEADLAGRIGIARSTLQLIEKGHEKVEIGLVFEAATLVGVPLFVSEPSRLTSQIERIEDKLALLPQAVRQRRSEVKDDF
;
A
#
# COMPACT_ATOMS: atom_id res chain seq x y z
N MET A 1 7.21 4.12 -24.67
CA MET A 1 6.40 4.71 -23.58
C MET A 1 7.33 5.52 -22.71
N GLY A 2 7.13 6.84 -22.62
CA GLY A 2 7.99 7.71 -21.82
C GLY A 2 7.86 7.39 -20.33
N THR A 3 8.98 7.07 -19.68
CA THR A 3 9.02 6.82 -18.24
C THR A 3 8.80 8.14 -17.51
N HIS A 4 7.56 8.44 -17.11
CA HIS A 4 7.31 9.54 -16.19
C HIS A 4 8.00 9.24 -14.86
N ILE A 5 9.06 9.99 -14.56
CA ILE A 5 9.73 9.95 -13.26
C ILE A 5 8.77 10.61 -12.26
N ARG A 6 8.15 9.79 -11.41
CA ARG A 6 7.31 10.25 -10.30
C ARG A 6 8.21 10.57 -9.12
N THR A 7 8.06 11.78 -8.57
CA THR A 7 8.73 12.16 -7.31
C THR A 7 7.83 11.77 -6.14
N TYR A 8 8.35 10.95 -5.23
CA TYR A 8 7.65 10.57 -4.01
C TYR A 8 8.06 11.46 -2.85
N SER A 9 7.12 11.73 -1.94
CA SER A 9 7.45 12.43 -0.71
C SER A 9 8.38 11.57 0.16
N ARG A 10 9.17 12.23 1.02
CA ARG A 10 10.01 11.55 2.01
C ARG A 10 9.21 10.57 2.87
N THR A 11 8.04 10.98 3.35
CA THR A 11 7.15 10.13 4.15
C THR A 11 6.70 8.89 3.38
N THR A 12 6.43 9.00 2.07
CA THR A 12 6.11 7.84 1.23
C THR A 12 7.29 6.88 1.14
N GLN A 13 8.51 7.38 0.92
CA GLN A 13 9.71 6.54 0.86
C GLN A 13 9.97 5.84 2.19
N GLU A 14 9.86 6.56 3.31
CA GLU A 14 10.03 6.00 4.65
C GLU A 14 8.99 4.92 4.96
N ALA A 15 7.73 5.12 4.59
CA ALA A 15 6.67 4.13 4.78
C ALA A 15 6.92 2.85 3.94
N LEU A 16 7.36 3.00 2.69
CA LEU A 16 7.70 1.86 1.83
C LEU A 16 8.89 1.07 2.37
N ILE A 17 9.95 1.77 2.82
CA ILE A 17 11.13 1.13 3.45
C ILE A 17 10.72 0.39 4.72
N LEU A 18 9.89 1.00 5.57
CA LEU A 18 9.41 0.37 6.79
C LEU A 18 8.61 -0.91 6.48
N MET A 19 7.66 -0.83 5.55
CA MET A 19 6.84 -1.97 5.15
C MET A 19 7.69 -3.12 4.57
N GLY A 20 8.60 -2.81 3.64
CA GLY A 20 9.53 -3.79 3.08
C GLY A 20 10.44 -4.43 4.14
N GLY A 21 10.90 -3.62 5.10
CA GLY A 21 11.68 -4.07 6.25
C GLY A 21 10.91 -5.02 7.17
N GLN A 22 9.64 -4.73 7.45
CA GLN A 22 8.76 -5.60 8.25
C GLN A 22 8.54 -6.96 7.57
N ILE A 23 8.29 -6.97 6.26
CA ILE A 23 8.15 -8.21 5.48
C ILE A 23 9.44 -9.04 5.56
N ARG A 24 10.59 -8.40 5.32
CA ARG A 24 11.90 -9.06 5.41
C ARG A 24 12.16 -9.64 6.81
N LEU A 25 11.86 -8.87 7.86
CA LEU A 25 12.05 -9.30 9.24
C LEU A 25 11.18 -10.53 9.55
N ALA A 26 9.89 -10.46 9.26
CA ALA A 26 8.94 -11.54 9.50
C ALA A 26 9.29 -12.81 8.70
N ARG A 27 9.70 -12.66 7.43
CA ARG A 27 10.19 -13.78 6.61
C ARG A 27 11.38 -14.48 7.27
N LYS A 28 12.38 -13.71 7.73
CA LYS A 28 13.57 -14.24 8.40
C LYS A 28 13.23 -14.92 9.72
N GLN A 29 12.34 -14.33 10.52
CA GLN A 29 11.86 -14.94 11.78
C GLN A 29 11.18 -16.30 11.54
N ARG A 30 10.49 -16.44 10.41
CA ARG A 30 9.88 -17.70 9.95
C ARG A 30 10.83 -18.64 9.22
N LYS A 31 12.13 -18.31 9.14
CA LYS A 31 13.18 -19.09 8.47
C LYS A 31 12.89 -19.37 6.98
N MET A 32 12.21 -18.45 6.30
CA MET A 32 11.90 -18.56 4.88
C MET A 32 12.97 -17.87 4.03
N SER A 33 13.43 -18.54 2.96
CA SER A 33 14.28 -17.92 1.95
C SER A 33 13.47 -16.94 1.09
N GLU A 34 14.15 -16.07 0.34
CA GLU A 34 13.47 -15.22 -0.65
C GLU A 34 12.75 -16.07 -1.70
N ALA A 35 13.35 -17.18 -2.15
CA ALA A 35 12.73 -18.07 -3.13
C ALA A 35 11.48 -18.75 -2.58
N ASP A 36 11.47 -19.13 -1.29
CA ASP A 36 10.31 -19.78 -0.66
C ASP A 36 9.10 -18.85 -0.64
N LEU A 37 9.30 -17.59 -0.23
CA LEU A 37 8.21 -16.62 -0.17
C LEU A 37 7.75 -16.22 -1.59
N ALA A 38 8.69 -15.95 -2.51
CA ALA A 38 8.34 -15.62 -3.90
C ALA A 38 7.57 -16.75 -4.56
N GLY A 39 7.99 -18.00 -4.36
CA GLY A 39 7.31 -19.18 -4.91
C GLY A 39 5.89 -19.35 -4.37
N ARG A 40 5.64 -19.07 -3.08
CA ARG A 40 4.30 -19.13 -2.49
C ARG A 40 3.37 -18.03 -3.01
N ILE A 41 3.89 -16.85 -3.31
CA ILE A 41 3.12 -15.73 -3.88
C ILE A 41 2.93 -15.92 -5.40
N GLY A 42 3.79 -16.69 -6.06
CA GLY A 42 3.78 -16.87 -7.52
C GLY A 42 4.50 -15.75 -8.27
N ILE A 43 5.53 -15.15 -7.68
CA ILE A 43 6.32 -14.06 -8.30
C ILE A 43 7.79 -14.43 -8.47
N ALA A 44 8.49 -13.68 -9.31
CA ALA A 44 9.95 -13.77 -9.40
C ALA A 44 10.61 -13.36 -8.08
N ARG A 45 11.72 -14.03 -7.72
CA ARG A 45 12.55 -13.68 -6.55
C ARG A 45 13.01 -12.22 -6.59
N SER A 46 13.32 -11.70 -7.76
CA SER A 46 13.72 -10.29 -7.95
C SER A 46 12.59 -9.32 -7.55
N THR A 47 11.34 -9.64 -7.85
CA THR A 47 10.18 -8.85 -7.40
C THR A 47 10.09 -8.82 -5.88
N LEU A 48 10.28 -9.96 -5.21
CA LEU A 48 10.32 -9.99 -3.75
C LEU A 48 11.47 -9.14 -3.18
N GLN A 49 12.64 -9.15 -3.80
CA GLN A 49 13.75 -8.29 -3.38
C GLN A 49 13.41 -6.81 -3.49
N LEU A 50 12.65 -6.41 -4.52
CA LEU A 50 12.16 -5.04 -4.67
C LEU A 50 11.13 -4.68 -3.59
N ILE A 51 10.21 -5.60 -3.27
CA ILE A 51 9.24 -5.46 -2.16
C ILE A 51 9.98 -5.20 -0.85
N GLU A 52 10.94 -6.05 -0.51
CA GLU A 52 11.70 -5.94 0.75
C GLU A 52 12.61 -4.72 0.82
N LYS A 53 12.92 -4.09 -0.32
CA LYS A 53 13.66 -2.83 -0.40
C LYS A 53 12.73 -1.61 -0.36
N GLY A 54 11.41 -1.79 -0.38
CA GLY A 54 10.45 -0.70 -0.40
C GLY A 54 10.40 0.03 -1.75
N HIS A 55 10.61 -0.67 -2.87
CA HIS A 55 10.60 -0.03 -4.18
C HIS A 55 9.17 0.43 -4.55
N GLU A 56 9.04 1.69 -4.91
CA GLU A 56 7.78 2.40 -5.18
C GLU A 56 6.95 1.92 -6.38
N LYS A 57 7.51 1.07 -7.25
CA LYS A 57 6.88 0.64 -8.51
C LYS A 57 6.32 -0.77 -8.42
N VAL A 58 6.55 -1.46 -7.31
CA VAL A 58 5.94 -2.78 -7.11
C VAL A 58 4.46 -2.59 -6.85
N GLU A 59 3.64 -3.44 -7.45
CA GLU A 59 2.21 -3.44 -7.22
C GLU A 59 1.91 -3.60 -5.74
N ILE A 60 1.10 -2.68 -5.19
CA ILE A 60 0.77 -2.67 -3.77
C ILE A 60 0.09 -3.97 -3.32
N GLY A 61 -0.66 -4.62 -4.22
CA GLY A 61 -1.27 -5.92 -3.97
C GLY A 61 -0.24 -7.01 -3.65
N LEU A 62 0.90 -7.04 -4.37
CA LEU A 62 1.98 -7.99 -4.09
C LEU A 62 2.68 -7.72 -2.77
N VAL A 63 2.81 -6.44 -2.38
CA VAL A 63 3.36 -6.06 -1.08
C VAL A 63 2.43 -6.55 0.04
N PHE A 64 1.11 -6.36 -0.11
CA PHE A 64 0.11 -6.82 0.85
C PHE A 64 0.00 -8.35 0.91
N GLU A 65 0.12 -9.04 -0.21
CA GLU A 65 0.15 -10.50 -0.25
C GLU A 65 1.38 -11.04 0.49
N ALA A 66 2.56 -10.47 0.22
CA ALA A 66 3.78 -10.84 0.92
C ALA A 66 3.67 -10.61 2.43
N ALA A 67 3.15 -9.45 2.84
CA ALA A 67 2.91 -9.11 4.25
C ALA A 67 1.94 -10.09 4.93
N THR A 68 0.81 -10.37 4.30
CA THR A 68 -0.20 -11.30 4.82
C THR A 68 0.39 -12.69 5.00
N LEU A 69 1.15 -13.19 4.02
CA LEU A 69 1.73 -14.53 4.06
C LEU A 69 2.76 -14.70 5.18
N VAL A 70 3.52 -13.64 5.50
CA VAL A 70 4.49 -13.64 6.61
C VAL A 70 3.89 -13.15 7.94
N GLY A 71 2.60 -12.81 7.97
CA GLY A 71 1.87 -12.38 9.15
C GLY A 71 2.19 -10.96 9.64
N VAL A 72 2.56 -10.07 8.72
CA VAL A 72 2.60 -8.62 9.00
C VAL A 72 1.17 -8.08 8.89
N PRO A 73 0.61 -7.48 9.95
CA PRO A 73 -0.77 -7.00 9.96
C PRO A 73 -0.96 -5.81 9.00
N LEU A 74 -2.05 -5.83 8.23
CA LEU A 74 -2.45 -4.75 7.34
C LEU A 74 -3.52 -3.89 8.01
N PHE A 75 -3.09 -2.77 8.61
CA PHE A 75 -3.92 -1.73 9.25
C PHE A 75 -4.66 -2.12 10.53
N VAL A 76 -5.06 -3.38 10.67
CA VAL A 76 -5.76 -3.93 11.84
C VAL A 76 -4.97 -5.09 12.44
N SER A 77 -5.15 -5.32 13.74
CA SER A 77 -4.49 -6.43 14.45
C SER A 77 -4.99 -7.80 13.97
N GLU A 78 -6.25 -7.90 13.55
CA GLU A 78 -6.90 -9.15 13.14
C GLU A 78 -7.60 -8.96 11.79
N PRO A 79 -7.36 -9.83 10.77
CA PRO A 79 -7.96 -9.68 9.44
C PRO A 79 -9.49 -9.62 9.44
N SER A 80 -10.15 -10.32 10.36
CA SER A 80 -11.61 -10.30 10.54
C SER A 80 -12.18 -8.91 10.83
N ARG A 81 -11.35 -7.97 11.30
CA ARG A 81 -11.77 -6.59 11.55
C ARG A 81 -11.83 -5.73 10.29
N LEU A 82 -11.21 -6.15 9.18
CA LEU A 82 -11.18 -5.37 7.93
C LEU A 82 -12.59 -5.11 7.39
N THR A 83 -13.47 -6.12 7.37
CA THR A 83 -14.87 -5.96 6.93
C THR A 83 -15.59 -4.85 7.71
N SER A 84 -15.49 -4.87 9.04
CA SER A 84 -16.11 -3.83 9.88
C SER A 84 -15.49 -2.43 9.70
N GLN A 85 -14.23 -2.34 9.25
CA GLN A 85 -13.60 -1.06 8.95
C GLN A 85 -14.04 -0.54 7.57
N ILE A 86 -14.18 -1.44 6.60
CA ILE A 86 -14.69 -1.12 5.27
C ILE A 86 -16.13 -0.57 5.39
N GLU A 87 -17.02 -1.28 6.08
CA GLU A 87 -18.40 -0.83 6.31
C GLU A 87 -18.45 0.57 6.95
N ARG A 88 -17.65 0.82 8.00
CA ARG A 88 -17.57 2.14 8.64
C ARG A 88 -17.05 3.24 7.70
N ILE A 89 -16.17 2.90 6.77
CA ILE A 89 -15.69 3.85 5.76
C ILE A 89 -16.80 4.12 4.75
N GLU A 90 -17.50 3.07 4.28
CA GLU A 90 -18.62 3.18 3.36
C GLU A 90 -19.77 4.01 3.94
N ASP A 91 -20.14 3.79 5.19
CA ASP A 91 -21.14 4.60 5.91
C ASP A 91 -20.76 6.09 5.93
N LYS A 92 -19.50 6.38 6.24
CA LYS A 92 -19.01 7.77 6.26
C LYS A 92 -19.00 8.37 4.86
N LEU A 93 -18.59 7.62 3.84
CA LEU A 93 -18.59 8.08 2.46
C LEU A 93 -20.01 8.32 1.96
N ALA A 94 -20.99 7.51 2.36
CA ALA A 94 -22.41 7.68 2.01
C ALA A 94 -23.01 8.99 2.58
N LEU A 95 -22.45 9.52 3.68
CA LEU A 95 -22.83 10.81 4.25
C LEU A 95 -22.19 12.01 3.53
N LEU A 96 -21.17 11.78 2.68
CA LEU A 96 -20.48 12.83 1.94
C LEU A 96 -21.08 13.03 0.54
N PRO A 97 -20.86 14.21 -0.07
CA PRO A 97 -21.27 14.44 -1.45
C PRO A 97 -20.65 13.40 -2.40
N GLN A 98 -21.46 12.83 -3.28
CA GLN A 98 -21.02 11.85 -4.28
C GLN A 98 -19.90 12.40 -5.19
N ALA A 99 -19.85 13.72 -5.40
CA ALA A 99 -18.77 14.39 -6.11
C ALA A 99 -18.39 15.70 -5.42
N VAL A 100 -17.09 15.88 -5.18
CA VAL A 100 -16.53 17.16 -4.71
C VAL A 100 -16.21 18.02 -5.94
N ARG A 101 -17.03 19.04 -6.20
CA ARG A 101 -16.78 20.03 -7.26
C ARG A 101 -16.29 21.33 -6.64
N GLN A 102 -15.08 21.77 -7.04
CA GLN A 102 -14.64 23.13 -6.81
C GLN A 102 -15.54 24.06 -7.64
N ARG A 103 -16.35 24.90 -6.99
CA ARG A 103 -16.96 26.04 -7.71
C ARG A 103 -15.80 26.93 -8.14
N ARG A 104 -15.61 27.11 -9.45
CA ARG A 104 -14.88 28.29 -9.95
C ARG A 104 -15.71 29.50 -9.54
N SER A 105 -15.36 30.16 -8.45
CA SER A 105 -15.79 31.54 -8.25
C SER A 105 -15.03 32.35 -9.31
N GLU A 106 -15.70 32.66 -10.42
CA GLU A 106 -15.38 33.91 -11.10
C GLU A 106 -15.69 35.00 -10.07
N VAL A 107 -14.63 35.56 -9.49
CA VAL A 107 -14.73 36.83 -8.80
C VAL A 107 -15.16 37.82 -9.87
N LYS A 108 -16.47 38.13 -9.92
CA LYS A 108 -16.93 39.33 -10.59
C LYS A 108 -16.53 40.49 -9.71
N ASP A 109 -15.37 41.05 -10.02
CA ASP A 109 -14.94 42.34 -9.51
C ASP A 109 -15.70 43.41 -10.33
N ASP A 110 -16.94 43.68 -9.94
CA ASP A 110 -17.79 44.73 -10.50
C ASP A 110 -17.71 46.00 -9.61
N PHE A 111 -16.49 46.34 -9.13
CA PHE A 111 -16.18 47.58 -8.40
C PHE A 111 -15.06 48.37 -9.08
#